data_AF-A0A7K4KI91-F1
#
_entry.id   AF-A0A7K4KI91-F1
#
_cell.length_a   1.000
_cell.length_b   1.000
_cell.length_c   1.000
_cell.angle_alpha   90.00
_cell.angle_beta   90.00
_cell.angle_gamma   90.00
#
_symmetry.space_group_name_H-M   'P 1'
#
loop_
_entity.id
_entity.type
_entity.pdbx_description
1 polymer ?
#
loop_
_entity_poly.entity_id
_entity_poly.type
_entity_poly.pdbx_seq_one_letter_code
_entity_poly.pdbx_strand_id
1 'polypeptide(L)'
;RPQVTFALEFEFSCSVLLERAEVGLVASSAEAEAALHDNAVQLGAAVRYEPDLFLSSEATLHRYEVQPRGAHGPGPEFLTTVKVQNLGCFAVPNVTLRVALPAFGYRGAAFLSVSRVLAGNATCVLRGPDPATVAAPVHPEDLLHVDR
;
A
#
# COMPACT_ATOMS: atom_id res chain seq x y z
N ARG A 1 -7.85 -30.03 47.65
CA ARG A 1 -6.51 -29.52 47.27
C ARG A 1 -6.67 -28.03 46.94
N PRO A 2 -5.77 -27.15 47.40
CA PRO A 2 -5.78 -25.76 46.94
C PRO A 2 -5.39 -25.72 45.46
N GLN A 3 -6.15 -24.97 44.67
CA GLN A 3 -5.90 -24.73 43.25
C GLN A 3 -5.87 -23.21 43.07
N VAL A 4 -4.90 -22.73 42.30
CA VAL A 4 -4.76 -21.30 42.01
C VAL A 4 -4.90 -21.11 40.50
N THR A 5 -5.70 -20.12 40.12
CA THR A 5 -5.86 -19.66 38.74
C THR A 5 -5.53 -18.18 38.72
N PHE A 6 -4.71 -17.76 37.76
CA PHE A 6 -4.38 -16.36 37.54
C PHE A 6 -4.25 -16.10 36.04
N ALA A 7 -4.41 -14.84 35.65
CA ALA A 7 -4.21 -14.36 34.29
C ALA A 7 -2.98 -13.45 34.24
N LEU A 8 -2.19 -13.57 33.17
CA LEU A 8 -1.09 -12.67 32.86
C LEU A 8 -1.41 -11.97 31.55
N GLU A 9 -1.40 -10.65 31.55
CA GLU A 9 -1.61 -9.82 30.38
C GLU A 9 -0.31 -9.12 30.00
N PHE A 10 0.04 -9.17 28.72
CA PHE A 10 1.26 -8.58 28.18
C PHE A 10 0.89 -7.61 27.06
N GLU A 11 1.30 -6.36 27.20
CA GLU A 11 1.23 -5.36 26.15
C GLU A 11 2.62 -5.23 25.52
N PHE A 12 2.69 -5.36 24.20
CA PHE A 12 3.92 -5.20 23.45
C PHE A 12 3.94 -3.81 22.81
N SER A 13 5.05 -3.10 22.95
CA SER A 13 5.28 -1.86 22.20
C SER A 13 5.37 -2.14 20.70
N CYS A 14 5.41 -1.08 19.89
CA CYS A 14 5.72 -1.14 18.46
C CYS A 14 7.19 -1.53 18.19
N SER A 15 7.59 -2.68 18.71
CA SER A 15 8.88 -3.34 18.55
C SER A 15 8.69 -4.54 17.64
N VAL A 16 9.67 -4.78 16.77
CA VAL A 16 9.64 -5.94 15.87
C VAL A 16 9.85 -7.19 16.73
N LEU A 17 8.79 -7.96 16.89
CA LEU A 17 8.81 -9.31 17.43
C LEU A 17 9.14 -10.28 16.30
N LEU A 18 9.74 -11.41 16.68
CA LEU A 18 9.86 -12.55 15.78
C LEU A 18 8.46 -13.10 15.44
N GLU A 19 8.37 -14.00 14.46
CA GLU A 19 7.10 -14.60 14.03
C GLU A 19 6.33 -15.34 15.14
N ARG A 20 6.96 -15.53 16.31
CA ARG A 20 6.39 -16.20 17.47
C ARG A 20 6.75 -15.47 18.76
N ALA A 21 5.76 -15.36 19.64
CA ALA A 21 5.96 -15.02 21.04
C ALA A 21 5.90 -16.29 21.88
N GLU A 22 6.91 -16.53 22.72
CA GLU A 22 6.99 -17.71 23.58
C GLU A 22 6.97 -17.31 25.05
N VAL A 23 6.18 -18.03 25.85
CA VAL A 23 6.03 -17.83 27.28
C VAL A 23 6.33 -19.16 27.97
N GLY A 24 7.38 -19.17 28.79
CA GLY A 24 7.71 -20.30 29.67
C GLY A 24 7.22 -20.03 31.09
N LEU A 25 6.55 -21.01 31.69
CA LEU A 25 6.14 -20.96 33.10
C LEU A 25 6.79 -22.14 33.84
N VAL A 26 7.40 -21.88 34.99
CA VAL A 26 8.00 -22.90 35.84
C VAL A 26 7.50 -22.71 37.27
N ALA A 27 6.92 -23.77 37.84
CA ALA A 27 6.53 -23.81 39.25
C ALA A 27 7.66 -24.40 40.10
N SER A 28 7.99 -23.76 41.22
CA SER A 28 9.02 -24.23 42.15
C SER A 28 8.57 -24.06 43.60
N SER A 29 8.97 -24.99 44.47
CA SER A 29 8.78 -24.90 45.94
C SER A 29 10.13 -24.83 46.65
N ALA A 30 10.12 -24.40 47.91
CA ALA A 30 11.34 -24.29 48.74
C ALA A 30 11.82 -25.65 49.29
N GLU A 31 10.98 -26.69 49.24
CA GLU A 31 11.36 -28.03 49.67
C GLU A 31 12.18 -28.71 48.57
N ALA A 32 13.38 -29.15 48.91
CA ALA A 32 14.37 -29.71 47.99
C ALA A 32 14.04 -31.14 47.49
N GLU A 33 12.91 -31.72 47.90
CA GLU A 33 12.48 -33.00 47.34
C GLU A 33 12.20 -32.83 45.85
N ALA A 34 12.92 -33.63 45.05
CA ALA A 34 13.00 -33.58 43.60
C ALA A 34 11.72 -33.07 42.93
N ALA A 35 11.74 -31.81 42.49
CA ALA A 35 10.69 -31.25 41.66
C ALA A 35 10.47 -32.21 40.47
N LEU A 36 9.26 -32.76 40.36
CA LEU A 36 8.88 -33.60 39.23
C LEU A 36 9.12 -32.82 37.92
N HIS A 37 9.52 -33.52 36.86
CA HIS A 37 9.92 -32.89 35.59
C HIS A 37 8.72 -32.27 34.81
N ASP A 38 7.52 -32.24 35.41
CA ASP A 38 6.26 -31.74 34.85
C ASP A 38 5.85 -30.35 35.37
N ASN A 39 6.74 -29.66 36.11
CA ASN A 39 6.47 -28.34 36.67
C ASN A 39 6.65 -27.17 35.68
N ALA A 40 6.96 -27.47 34.41
CA ALA A 40 7.22 -26.48 33.38
C ALA A 40 6.26 -26.63 32.20
N VAL A 41 5.81 -25.50 31.66
CA VAL A 41 5.03 -25.44 30.42
C VAL A 41 5.55 -24.30 29.55
N GLN A 42 5.55 -24.53 28.24
CA GLN A 42 5.89 -23.52 27.25
C GLN A 42 4.70 -23.32 26.32
N LEU A 43 4.28 -22.07 26.16
CA LEU A 43 3.20 -21.66 25.27
C LEU A 43 3.79 -20.78 24.17
N GLY A 44 3.35 -20.99 22.94
CA GLY A 44 3.77 -20.19 21.80
C GLY A 44 2.56 -19.65 21.05
N ALA A 45 2.59 -18.38 20.69
CA ALA A 45 1.58 -17.75 19.83
C ALA A 45 2.25 -17.19 18.58
N ALA A 46 1.60 -17.37 17.42
CA ALA A 46 2.07 -16.78 16.17
C ALA A 46 1.79 -15.27 16.17
N VAL A 47 2.80 -14.48 15.82
CA VAL A 47 2.68 -13.03 15.63
C VAL A 47 2.45 -12.75 14.15
N ARG A 48 1.36 -12.07 13.83
CA ARG A 48 1.06 -11.62 12.46
C ARG A 48 1.04 -10.11 12.41
N TYR A 49 1.81 -9.55 11.49
CA TYR A 49 1.83 -8.13 11.22
C TYR A 49 0.84 -7.80 10.12
N GLU A 50 -0.05 -6.84 10.39
CA GLU A 50 -0.90 -6.24 9.37
C GLU A 50 -0.32 -4.87 8.99
N PRO A 51 -0.04 -4.62 7.71
CA PRO A 51 0.43 -3.32 7.25
C PRO A 51 -0.74 -2.34 7.22
N ASP A 52 -0.57 -1.16 7.81
CA ASP A 52 -1.52 -0.06 7.69
C ASP A 52 -0.99 0.96 6.68
N LEU A 53 -1.41 0.79 5.42
CA LEU A 53 -1.01 1.62 4.30
C LEU A 53 -2.15 2.50 3.83
N PHE A 54 -1.90 3.81 3.80
CA PHE A 54 -2.84 4.81 3.29
C PHE A 54 -2.39 5.34 1.93
N LEU A 55 -3.32 5.32 0.97
CA LEU A 55 -3.15 5.87 -0.36
C LEU A 55 -3.93 7.17 -0.50
N SER A 56 -3.28 8.19 -1.04
CA SER A 56 -3.94 9.44 -1.44
C SER A 56 -3.46 9.90 -2.81
N SER A 57 -4.30 10.65 -3.50
CA SER A 57 -3.98 11.23 -4.81
C SER A 57 -4.41 12.69 -4.89
N GLU A 58 -3.61 13.50 -5.55
CA GLU A 58 -3.87 14.93 -5.76
C GLU A 58 -3.51 15.30 -7.20
N ALA A 59 -4.34 16.12 -7.84
CA ALA A 59 -4.10 16.60 -9.20
C ALA A 59 -4.06 18.13 -9.23
N THR A 60 -3.15 18.71 -10.01
CA THR A 60 -3.09 20.19 -10.16
C THR A 60 -4.21 20.74 -11.03
N LEU A 61 -4.88 19.86 -11.79
CA LEU A 61 -6.02 20.19 -12.64
C LEU A 61 -7.10 19.11 -12.50
N HIS A 62 -8.28 19.49 -12.04
CA HIS A 62 -9.41 18.58 -11.85
C HIS A 62 -10.46 18.66 -12.97
N ARG A 63 -10.42 19.73 -13.76
CA ARG A 63 -11.35 19.99 -14.87
C ARG A 63 -10.62 20.73 -15.97
N TYR A 64 -10.79 20.25 -17.19
CA TYR A 64 -10.36 20.95 -18.38
C TYR A 64 -11.53 21.07 -19.34
N GLU A 65 -11.82 22.29 -19.79
CA GLU A 65 -12.84 22.54 -20.80
C GLU A 65 -12.20 22.41 -22.18
N VAL A 66 -12.66 21.39 -22.92
CA VAL A 66 -12.16 21.12 -24.26
C VAL A 66 -12.69 22.19 -25.20
N GLN A 67 -11.77 22.85 -25.91
CA GLN A 67 -12.14 23.91 -26.85
C GLN A 67 -12.74 23.31 -28.14
N PRO A 68 -13.69 24.02 -28.79
CA PRO A 68 -14.28 23.59 -30.06
C PRO A 68 -13.23 23.40 -31.17
N ARG A 69 -13.58 22.58 -32.18
CA ARG A 69 -12.74 22.29 -33.36
C ARG A 69 -12.12 23.58 -33.94
N GLY A 70 -10.78 23.62 -34.00
CA GLY A 70 -10.02 24.71 -34.62
C GLY A 70 -9.12 25.50 -33.65
N ALA A 71 -9.26 25.32 -32.34
CA ALA A 71 -8.28 25.80 -31.37
C ALA A 71 -7.13 24.79 -31.26
N HIS A 72 -5.95 25.16 -31.77
CA HIS A 72 -4.81 24.28 -31.89
C HIS A 72 -3.91 24.36 -30.65
N GLY A 73 -3.70 23.22 -29.97
CA GLY A 73 -2.71 23.07 -28.90
C GLY A 73 -2.78 21.69 -28.22
N PRO A 74 -1.70 21.20 -27.60
CA PRO A 74 -1.62 19.87 -26.97
C PRO A 74 -2.45 19.71 -25.67
N GLY A 75 -3.32 20.66 -25.33
CA GLY A 75 -4.01 20.71 -24.04
C GLY A 75 -3.10 21.19 -22.90
N PRO A 76 -3.65 21.39 -21.69
CA PRO A 76 -2.86 21.81 -20.54
C PRO A 76 -2.06 20.64 -19.98
N GLU A 77 -0.86 20.93 -19.51
CA GLU A 77 -0.14 20.00 -18.66
C GLU A 77 -0.75 20.02 -17.26
N PHE A 78 -0.81 18.84 -16.64
CA PHE A 78 -1.20 18.70 -15.24
C PHE A 78 -0.36 17.62 -14.57
N LEU A 79 -0.24 17.75 -13.25
CA LEU A 79 0.46 16.79 -12.42
C LEU A 79 -0.56 16.00 -11.62
N THR A 80 -0.44 14.68 -11.63
CA THR A 80 -1.12 13.80 -10.69
C THR A 80 -0.08 13.18 -9.76
N THR A 81 -0.20 13.45 -8.47
CA THR A 81 0.67 12.91 -7.43
C THR A 81 -0.08 11.81 -6.70
N VAL A 82 0.52 10.64 -6.58
CA VAL A 82 0.03 9.55 -5.71
C VAL A 82 1.00 9.39 -4.56
N LYS A 83 0.48 9.39 -3.34
CA LYS A 83 1.26 9.23 -2.10
C LYS A 83 0.87 7.92 -1.43
N VAL A 84 1.88 7.17 -1.01
CA VAL A 84 1.73 5.98 -0.16
C VAL A 84 2.32 6.33 1.20
N GLN A 85 1.51 6.18 2.25
CA GLN A 85 1.90 6.45 3.62
C GLN A 85 1.77 5.18 4.44
N ASN A 86 2.79 4.87 5.25
CA ASN A 86 2.68 3.82 6.25
C ASN A 86 2.22 4.47 7.56
N LEU A 87 0.97 4.21 7.94
CA LEU A 87 0.39 4.64 9.20
C LEU A 87 0.68 3.63 10.32
N GLY A 88 1.13 2.43 9.94
CA GLY A 88 1.45 1.36 10.87
C GLY A 88 2.79 1.57 11.58
N CYS A 89 2.95 0.78 12.64
CA CYS A 89 4.15 0.82 13.48
C CYS A 89 5.40 0.16 12.86
N PHE A 90 5.22 -0.68 11.83
CA PHE A 90 6.28 -1.53 11.31
C PHE A 90 6.61 -1.15 9.87
N ALA A 91 7.91 -1.19 9.53
CA ALA A 91 8.35 -0.96 8.16
C ALA A 91 7.82 -2.08 7.24
N VAL A 92 7.22 -1.69 6.13
CA VAL A 92 6.73 -2.62 5.10
C VAL A 92 7.75 -2.64 3.95
N PRO A 93 8.56 -3.70 3.81
CA PRO A 93 9.52 -3.79 2.70
C PRO A 93 8.80 -4.14 1.40
N ASN A 94 9.46 -3.84 0.27
CA ASN A 94 9.04 -4.29 -1.07
C ASN A 94 7.62 -3.86 -1.50
N VAL A 95 7.15 -2.71 -1.04
CA VAL A 95 5.85 -2.15 -1.44
C VAL A 95 5.87 -1.83 -2.94
N THR A 96 4.90 -2.41 -3.66
CA THR A 96 4.72 -2.16 -5.10
C THR A 96 3.37 -1.51 -5.33
N LEU A 97 3.39 -0.28 -5.85
CA LEU A 97 2.18 0.42 -6.29
C LEU A 97 1.96 0.21 -7.79
N ARG A 98 0.74 -0.16 -8.17
CA ARG A 98 0.29 -0.24 -9.57
C ARG A 98 -0.76 0.82 -9.81
N VAL A 99 -0.52 1.69 -10.78
CA VAL A 99 -1.44 2.77 -11.17
C VAL A 99 -1.83 2.56 -12.63
N ALA A 100 -3.14 2.57 -12.91
CA ALA A 100 -3.66 2.60 -14.26
C ALA A 100 -3.99 4.05 -14.61
N LEU A 101 -3.29 4.60 -15.61
CA LEU A 101 -3.55 5.95 -16.12
C LEU A 101 -4.32 5.82 -17.44
N PRO A 102 -5.45 6.52 -17.60
CA PRO A 102 -6.20 6.48 -18.84
C PRO A 102 -5.42 7.23 -19.92
N ALA A 103 -5.18 6.59 -21.06
CA ALA A 103 -4.42 7.18 -22.18
C ALA A 103 -5.22 7.19 -23.49
N PHE A 104 -6.16 6.26 -23.66
CA PHE A 104 -6.92 6.03 -24.89
C PHE A 104 -8.42 6.14 -24.64
N GLY A 105 -9.10 6.85 -25.53
CA GLY A 105 -10.54 6.99 -25.58
C GLY A 105 -11.16 6.09 -26.65
N TYR A 106 -12.37 6.43 -27.08
CA TYR A 106 -13.09 5.67 -28.10
C TYR A 106 -12.25 5.39 -29.34
N ARG A 107 -12.34 4.17 -29.87
CA ARG A 107 -11.58 3.69 -31.05
C ARG A 107 -10.05 3.82 -30.94
N GLY A 108 -9.52 3.89 -29.71
CA GLY A 108 -8.08 3.96 -29.50
C GLY A 108 -7.47 5.34 -29.80
N ALA A 109 -8.28 6.40 -29.79
CA ALA A 109 -7.77 7.76 -29.89
C ALA A 109 -6.99 8.13 -28.62
N ALA A 110 -5.71 8.46 -28.74
CA ALA A 110 -4.90 8.89 -27.60
C ALA A 110 -5.31 10.30 -27.16
N PHE A 111 -5.69 10.47 -25.88
CA PHE A 111 -6.09 11.77 -25.32
C PHE A 111 -5.23 12.23 -24.15
N LEU A 112 -4.42 11.33 -23.58
CA LEU A 112 -3.52 11.64 -22.48
C LEU A 112 -2.21 10.88 -22.68
N SER A 113 -1.11 11.61 -22.51
CA SER A 113 0.25 11.06 -22.54
C SER A 113 1.00 11.45 -21.28
N VAL A 114 1.75 10.50 -20.71
CA VAL A 114 2.66 10.80 -19.60
C VAL A 114 3.93 11.43 -20.16
N SER A 115 4.11 12.73 -19.96
CA SER A 115 5.30 13.46 -20.44
C SER A 115 6.53 13.24 -19.54
N ARG A 116 6.32 13.05 -18.23
CA ARG A 116 7.38 12.84 -17.25
C ARG A 116 6.89 12.03 -16.06
N VAL A 117 7.79 11.22 -15.50
CA VAL A 117 7.59 10.55 -14.21
C VAL A 117 8.56 11.16 -13.20
N LEU A 118 8.02 11.65 -12.08
CA LEU A 118 8.80 12.14 -10.95
C LEU A 118 8.61 11.17 -9.78
N ALA A 119 9.66 10.41 -9.45
CA ALA A 119 9.65 9.48 -8.33
C ALA A 119 10.62 9.97 -7.25
N GLY A 120 10.17 10.01 -6.01
CA GLY A 120 10.99 10.40 -4.86
C GLY A 120 11.88 9.24 -4.41
N ASN A 121 11.55 8.63 -3.28
CA ASN A 121 12.25 7.48 -2.71
C ASN A 121 11.82 6.13 -3.31
N ALA A 122 11.42 6.10 -4.58
CA ALA A 122 10.91 4.90 -5.24
C ALA A 122 11.41 4.82 -6.69
N THR A 123 11.53 3.60 -7.20
CA THR A 123 11.74 3.36 -8.63
C THR A 123 10.40 3.21 -9.34
N CYS A 124 10.22 3.84 -10.50
CA CYS A 124 8.99 3.75 -11.28
C CYS A 124 9.30 3.27 -12.69
N VAL A 125 8.43 2.40 -13.23
CA VAL A 125 8.49 1.92 -14.61
C VAL A 125 7.14 2.17 -15.26
N LEU A 126 7.10 3.06 -16.26
CA LEU A 126 5.93 3.25 -17.08
C LEU A 126 5.81 2.09 -18.07
N ARG A 127 4.63 1.49 -18.17
CA ARG A 127 4.31 0.46 -19.15
C ARG A 127 3.11 0.92 -19.96
N GLY A 128 3.29 1.02 -21.27
CA GLY A 128 2.31 1.57 -22.19
C GLY A 128 3.00 2.03 -23.48
N PRO A 129 2.23 2.45 -24.48
CA PRO A 129 2.80 2.89 -25.76
C PRO A 129 3.63 4.17 -25.58
N ASP A 130 4.68 4.26 -26.40
CA ASP A 130 5.66 5.35 -26.41
C ASP A 130 4.95 6.72 -26.59
N PRO A 131 5.40 7.80 -25.91
CA PRO A 131 4.85 9.15 -26.08
C PRO A 131 5.02 9.73 -27.50
N ALA A 132 5.68 9.02 -28.42
CA ALA A 132 5.87 9.43 -29.81
C ALA A 132 4.58 9.39 -30.66
N THR A 133 3.53 8.69 -30.21
CA THR A 133 2.19 8.85 -30.78
C THR A 133 1.56 10.13 -30.23
N VAL A 134 1.74 11.22 -30.98
CA VAL A 134 1.11 12.52 -30.72
C VAL A 134 -0.38 12.31 -30.44
N ALA A 135 -0.84 12.70 -29.26
CA ALA A 135 -2.27 12.78 -28.96
C ALA A 135 -2.89 13.78 -29.94
N ALA A 136 -3.57 13.27 -30.97
CA ALA A 136 -4.37 14.13 -31.83
C ALA A 136 -5.47 14.75 -30.95
N PRO A 137 -5.87 16.02 -31.18
CA PRO A 137 -6.94 16.63 -30.40
C PRO A 137 -8.20 15.75 -30.44
N VAL A 138 -8.54 15.13 -29.31
CA VAL A 138 -9.68 14.22 -29.20
C VAL A 138 -10.94 15.06 -29.02
N HIS A 139 -11.97 14.80 -29.85
CA HIS A 139 -13.20 15.55 -29.76
C HIS A 139 -13.99 15.12 -28.51
N PRO A 140 -14.74 16.03 -27.84
CA PRO A 140 -15.54 15.67 -26.66
C PRO A 140 -16.49 14.49 -26.88
N GLU A 141 -17.02 14.32 -28.10
CA GLU A 141 -17.90 13.20 -28.47
C GLU A 141 -17.21 11.83 -28.43
N ASP A 142 -15.88 11.79 -28.65
CA ASP A 142 -15.08 10.57 -28.58
C ASP A 142 -14.72 10.18 -27.13
N LEU A 143 -14.87 11.10 -26.17
CA LEU A 143 -14.68 10.83 -24.73
C LEU A 143 -15.94 10.28 -24.05
N LEU A 144 -17.10 10.41 -24.71
CA LEU A 144 -18.38 9.93 -24.17
C LEU A 144 -18.58 8.42 -24.34
N HIS A 145 -17.77 7.78 -25.18
CA HIS A 145 -17.82 6.35 -25.45
C HIS A 145 -16.62 5.66 -24.78
N VAL A 146 -16.71 5.42 -23.47
CA VAL A 146 -15.73 4.61 -22.75
C VAL A 146 -16.06 3.15 -23.01
N ASP A 147 -15.32 2.49 -23.89
CA ASP A 147 -15.33 1.03 -23.96
C ASP A 147 -14.74 0.50 -22.65
N ARG A 148 -15.58 -0.20 -21.87
CA ARG A 148 -15.24 -0.77 -20.57
C ARG A 148 -14.40 -2.03 -20.69
#